data_AF-A0A495RG48-F1
#
_entry.id   AF-A0A495RG48-F1
#
_cell.length_a   1.000
_cell.length_b   1.000
_cell.length_c   1.000
_cell.angle_alpha   90.00
_cell.angle_beta   90.00
_cell.angle_gamma   90.00
#
_symmetry.space_group_name_H-M   'P 1'
#
loop_
_entity.id
_entity.type
_entity.pdbx_description
1 polymer ?
#
loop_
_entity_poly.entity_id
_entity_poly.type
_entity_poly.pdbx_seq_one_letter_code
_entity_poly.pdbx_strand_id
1 'polypeptide(L)'
;MANTTDWSARLRRLDADDWASTLEGASGLPGPRANLDLVVAAARTAGAAEIDALVRAGGEFATMCAAAAIGRDAAAPDSEKRARRLAQDPRWRVREGVVIGLQLWGDVDPAAMADLVAAWATAASPLVRRAAVAAICEPRLLRSSSAAARAVEICRQATDTLRALPAPRRRDPDVRTLRQCLGYAWSVAVAADPTPGLRAFHALSSDDPDVAWIIRENRRKKRLFSLEADMPHQEQE
;
A
#
# COMPACT_ATOMS: atom_id res chain seq x y z
N MET A 1 -15.15 19.54 -19.66
CA MET A 1 -15.80 18.55 -18.77
C MET A 1 -15.68 17.19 -19.45
N ALA A 2 -14.68 16.39 -19.09
CA ALA A 2 -14.51 15.07 -19.67
C ALA A 2 -15.65 14.18 -19.18
N ASN A 3 -16.29 13.45 -20.09
CA ASN A 3 -17.32 12.47 -19.78
C ASN A 3 -16.66 11.35 -18.96
N THR A 4 -16.74 11.39 -17.63
CA THR A 4 -16.19 10.33 -16.78
C THR A 4 -16.99 9.06 -17.06
N THR A 5 -16.38 8.10 -17.75
CA THR A 5 -16.97 6.79 -17.98
C THR A 5 -17.31 6.16 -16.64
N ASP A 6 -18.59 5.83 -16.42
CA ASP A 6 -19.00 5.00 -15.29
C ASP A 6 -18.56 3.55 -15.54
N TRP A 7 -17.34 3.23 -15.13
CA TRP A 7 -16.74 1.92 -15.28
C TRP A 7 -17.53 0.83 -14.55
N SER A 8 -18.08 1.12 -13.36
CA SER A 8 -18.87 0.13 -12.62
C SER A 8 -20.15 -0.24 -13.36
N ALA A 9 -20.88 0.74 -13.91
CA ALA A 9 -22.07 0.45 -14.71
C ALA A 9 -21.74 -0.31 -16.00
N ARG A 10 -20.59 -0.04 -16.63
CA ARG A 10 -20.14 -0.78 -17.81
C ARG A 10 -19.79 -2.22 -17.46
N LEU A 11 -18.97 -2.44 -16.43
CA LEU A 11 -18.49 -3.77 -16.04
C LEU A 11 -19.64 -4.71 -15.62
N ARG A 12 -20.67 -4.20 -14.94
CA ARG A 12 -21.86 -5.00 -14.56
C ARG A 12 -22.68 -5.54 -15.72
N ARG A 13 -22.49 -5.02 -16.94
CA ARG A 13 -23.22 -5.46 -18.15
C ARG A 13 -22.43 -6.46 -18.98
N LEU A 14 -21.21 -6.79 -18.57
CA LEU A 14 -20.34 -7.72 -19.28
C LEU A 14 -20.43 -9.10 -18.65
N ASP A 15 -20.32 -10.12 -19.48
CA ASP A 15 -20.04 -11.48 -19.02
C ASP A 15 -18.59 -11.56 -18.51
N ALA A 16 -18.34 -12.44 -17.53
CA ALA A 16 -17.05 -12.55 -16.87
C ALA A 16 -15.86 -12.75 -17.84
N ASP A 17 -16.07 -13.48 -18.94
CA ASP A 17 -15.02 -13.74 -19.93
C ASP A 17 -14.64 -12.51 -20.76
N ASP A 18 -15.51 -11.50 -20.86
CA ASP A 18 -15.26 -10.24 -21.58
C ASP A 18 -14.55 -9.18 -20.73
N TRP A 19 -14.40 -9.42 -19.42
CA TRP A 19 -13.77 -8.45 -18.51
C TRP A 19 -12.31 -8.24 -18.85
N ALA A 20 -11.54 -9.31 -19.08
CA ALA A 20 -10.11 -9.20 -19.29
C ALA A 20 -9.77 -8.34 -20.51
N SER A 21 -10.42 -8.61 -21.65
CA SER A 21 -10.22 -7.85 -22.89
C SER A 21 -10.64 -6.39 -22.73
N THR A 22 -11.76 -6.14 -22.06
CA THR A 22 -12.26 -4.78 -21.80
C THR A 22 -11.32 -3.99 -20.90
N LEU A 23 -10.85 -4.60 -19.81
CA LEU A 23 -9.95 -3.94 -18.84
C LEU A 23 -8.60 -3.63 -19.46
N GLU A 24 -8.00 -4.58 -20.19
CA GLU A 24 -6.72 -4.38 -20.86
C GLU A 24 -6.81 -3.28 -21.92
N GLY A 25 -7.89 -3.25 -22.71
CA GLY A 25 -8.13 -2.23 -23.73
C GLY A 25 -8.33 -0.81 -23.17
N ALA A 26 -8.71 -0.68 -21.90
CA ALA A 26 -8.91 0.60 -21.22
C ALA A 26 -7.87 0.85 -20.10
N SER A 27 -6.79 0.07 -20.07
CA SER A 27 -5.79 0.06 -19.00
C SER A 27 -4.93 1.31 -18.93
N GLY A 28 -4.76 2.02 -20.07
CA GLY A 28 -3.75 3.06 -20.23
C GLY A 28 -2.33 2.53 -20.41
N LEU A 29 -2.14 1.22 -20.55
CA LEU A 29 -0.83 0.58 -20.77
C LEU A 29 -0.58 0.30 -22.26
N PRO A 30 0.70 0.34 -22.73
CA PRO A 30 1.95 0.50 -21.98
C PRO A 30 2.31 1.95 -21.61
N GLY A 31 1.35 2.88 -21.58
CA GLY A 31 1.56 4.26 -21.14
C GLY A 31 2.08 4.41 -19.69
N PRO A 32 2.49 5.62 -19.30
CA PRO A 32 3.19 5.87 -18.05
C PRO A 32 2.32 5.66 -16.80
N ARG A 33 0.99 5.62 -16.94
CA ARG A 33 0.05 5.49 -15.83
C ARG A 33 -1.05 4.50 -16.18
N ALA A 34 -1.28 3.56 -15.26
CA ALA A 34 -2.44 2.68 -15.31
C ALA A 34 -3.71 3.47 -14.95
N ASN A 35 -4.85 3.05 -15.49
CA ASN A 35 -6.16 3.61 -15.20
C ASN A 35 -6.66 3.14 -13.81
N LEU A 36 -6.31 3.87 -12.75
CA LEU A 36 -6.64 3.48 -11.37
C LEU A 36 -8.14 3.55 -11.08
N ASP A 37 -8.88 4.46 -11.73
CA ASP A 37 -10.34 4.53 -11.58
C ASP A 37 -10.99 3.22 -12.06
N LEU A 38 -10.48 2.64 -13.14
CA LEU A 38 -10.91 1.34 -13.64
C LEU A 38 -10.52 0.19 -12.70
N VAL A 39 -9.32 0.21 -12.11
CA VAL A 39 -8.92 -0.78 -11.10
C VAL A 39 -9.87 -0.76 -9.91
N VAL A 40 -10.20 0.43 -9.39
CA VAL A 40 -11.14 0.59 -8.27
C VAL A 40 -12.54 0.14 -8.66
N ALA A 41 -13.02 0.49 -9.86
CA ALA A 41 -14.32 0.05 -10.35
C ALA A 41 -14.40 -1.48 -10.50
N ALA A 42 -13.36 -2.11 -11.04
CA ALA A 42 -13.26 -3.56 -11.14
C ALA A 42 -13.23 -4.21 -9.76
N ALA A 43 -12.38 -3.72 -8.85
CA ALA A 43 -12.27 -4.23 -7.49
C ALA A 43 -13.58 -4.16 -6.71
N ARG A 44 -14.41 -3.13 -6.93
CA ARG A 44 -15.72 -2.97 -6.28
C ARG A 44 -16.82 -3.84 -6.89
N THR A 45 -16.67 -4.25 -8.14
CA THR A 45 -17.74 -4.87 -8.92
C THR A 45 -17.53 -6.37 -9.13
N ALA A 46 -16.29 -6.83 -9.19
CA ALA A 46 -15.97 -8.22 -9.48
C ALA A 46 -16.52 -9.18 -8.41
N GLY A 47 -17.19 -10.23 -8.87
CA GLY A 47 -17.49 -11.43 -8.09
C GLY A 47 -16.44 -12.52 -8.36
N ALA A 48 -16.70 -13.73 -7.85
CA ALA A 48 -15.76 -14.84 -7.97
C ALA A 48 -15.46 -15.22 -9.43
N ALA A 49 -16.48 -15.22 -10.30
CA ALA A 49 -16.34 -15.58 -11.71
C ALA A 49 -15.44 -14.58 -12.46
N GLU A 50 -15.63 -13.28 -12.25
CA GLU A 50 -14.81 -12.24 -12.87
C GLU A 50 -13.38 -12.30 -12.35
N ILE A 51 -13.19 -12.45 -11.03
CA ILE A 51 -11.84 -12.59 -10.44
C ILE A 51 -11.09 -13.76 -11.08
N ASP A 52 -11.74 -14.93 -11.22
CA ASP A 52 -11.10 -16.11 -11.77
C ASP A 52 -10.84 -15.97 -13.28
N ALA A 53 -11.73 -15.32 -14.03
CA ALA A 53 -11.50 -14.98 -15.44
C ALA A 53 -10.28 -14.07 -15.61
N LEU A 54 -10.13 -13.03 -14.77
CA LEU A 54 -8.99 -12.11 -14.80
C LEU A 54 -7.66 -12.79 -14.45
N VAL A 55 -7.65 -13.66 -13.44
CA VAL A 55 -6.46 -14.43 -13.07
C VAL A 55 -6.07 -15.38 -14.21
N ARG A 56 -7.06 -16.04 -14.83
CA ARG A 56 -6.84 -16.97 -15.96
C ARG A 56 -6.26 -16.27 -17.18
N ALA A 57 -6.74 -15.05 -17.48
CA ALA A 57 -6.26 -14.27 -18.61
C ALA A 57 -4.77 -13.86 -18.46
N GLY A 58 -4.29 -13.68 -17.23
CA GLY A 58 -2.86 -13.54 -16.91
C GLY A 58 -2.19 -12.21 -17.30
N GLY A 59 -2.89 -11.31 -18.02
CA GLY A 59 -2.41 -9.96 -18.34
C GLY A 59 -2.07 -9.14 -17.08
N GLU A 60 -1.08 -8.24 -17.16
CA GLU A 60 -0.62 -7.48 -15.98
C GLU A 60 -1.75 -6.62 -15.39
N PHE A 61 -2.52 -5.91 -16.23
CA PHE A 61 -3.59 -5.03 -15.74
C PHE A 61 -4.80 -5.83 -15.26
N ALA A 62 -5.18 -6.89 -15.99
CA ALA A 62 -6.21 -7.82 -15.54
C ALA A 62 -5.86 -8.45 -14.18
N THR A 63 -4.61 -8.90 -14.00
CA THR A 63 -4.14 -9.46 -12.74
C THR A 63 -4.09 -8.41 -11.63
N MET A 64 -3.73 -7.15 -11.93
CA MET A 64 -3.82 -6.04 -10.98
C MET A 64 -5.26 -5.81 -10.50
N CYS A 65 -6.23 -5.84 -11.41
CA CYS A 65 -7.66 -5.71 -11.07
C CYS A 65 -8.14 -6.88 -10.19
N ALA A 66 -7.76 -8.11 -10.52
CA ALA A 66 -8.05 -9.28 -9.70
C ALA A 66 -7.41 -9.16 -8.31
N ALA A 67 -6.15 -8.73 -8.22
CA ALA A 67 -5.45 -8.53 -6.96
C ALA A 67 -6.15 -7.48 -6.07
N ALA A 68 -6.69 -6.42 -6.66
CA ALA A 68 -7.46 -5.42 -5.93
C ALA A 68 -8.81 -5.96 -5.43
N ALA A 69 -9.54 -6.72 -6.25
CA ALA A 69 -10.78 -7.38 -5.81
C ALA A 69 -10.51 -8.39 -4.68
N ILE A 70 -9.48 -9.23 -4.82
CA ILE A 70 -9.07 -10.21 -3.81
C ILE A 70 -8.61 -9.52 -2.52
N GLY A 71 -7.86 -8.41 -2.62
CA GLY A 71 -7.41 -7.64 -1.47
C GLY A 71 -8.56 -6.97 -0.72
N ARG A 72 -9.61 -6.51 -1.43
CA ARG A 72 -10.84 -5.97 -0.82
C ARG A 72 -11.54 -7.03 0.04
N ASP A 73 -11.49 -8.29 -0.38
CA ASP A 73 -12.16 -9.41 0.29
C ASP A 73 -11.26 -10.12 1.30
N ALA A 74 -10.11 -9.55 1.67
CA ALA A 74 -9.10 -10.20 2.51
C ALA A 74 -9.55 -10.48 3.96
N ALA A 75 -10.76 -10.08 4.37
CA ALA A 75 -11.39 -10.57 5.58
C ALA A 75 -11.64 -12.09 5.55
N ALA A 76 -11.87 -12.65 4.36
CA ALA A 76 -12.01 -14.08 4.17
C ALA A 76 -10.62 -14.75 4.10
N PRO A 77 -10.35 -15.84 4.85
CA PRO A 77 -9.03 -16.48 4.90
C PRO A 77 -8.46 -16.90 3.54
N ASP A 78 -9.31 -17.40 2.64
CA ASP A 78 -8.87 -17.81 1.30
C ASP A 78 -8.46 -16.59 0.44
N SER A 79 -9.21 -15.50 0.53
CA SER A 79 -8.88 -14.23 -0.12
C SER A 79 -7.62 -13.62 0.47
N GLU A 80 -7.44 -13.62 1.79
CA GLU A 80 -6.21 -13.20 2.45
C GLU A 80 -5.00 -13.97 1.93
N LYS A 81 -5.11 -15.31 1.89
CA LYS A 81 -4.04 -16.19 1.41
C LYS A 81 -3.70 -15.91 -0.05
N ARG A 82 -4.70 -15.62 -0.89
CA ARG A 82 -4.50 -15.21 -2.31
C ARG A 82 -3.84 -13.83 -2.40
N ALA A 83 -4.35 -12.84 -1.66
CA ALA A 83 -3.81 -11.48 -1.61
C ALA A 83 -2.34 -11.50 -1.18
N ARG A 84 -1.99 -12.29 -0.16
CA ARG A 84 -0.62 -12.44 0.34
C ARG A 84 0.34 -13.05 -0.69
N ARG A 85 -0.15 -13.95 -1.56
CA ARG A 85 0.64 -14.46 -2.69
C ARG A 85 0.84 -13.37 -3.75
N LEU A 86 -0.21 -12.64 -4.10
CA LEU A 86 -0.16 -11.56 -5.10
C LEU A 86 0.66 -10.35 -4.62
N ALA A 87 0.75 -10.12 -3.30
CA ALA A 87 1.62 -9.10 -2.72
C ALA A 87 3.11 -9.39 -3.00
N GLN A 88 3.45 -10.64 -3.35
CA GLN A 88 4.79 -11.09 -3.69
C GLN A 88 4.97 -11.31 -5.21
N ASP A 89 3.97 -10.93 -6.02
CA ASP A 89 4.04 -11.09 -7.47
C ASP A 89 5.23 -10.30 -8.06
N PRO A 90 5.97 -10.84 -9.04
CA PRO A 90 7.10 -10.13 -9.66
C PRO A 90 6.67 -8.80 -10.32
N ARG A 91 5.43 -8.70 -10.79
CA ARG A 91 4.88 -7.51 -11.45
C ARG A 91 4.47 -6.49 -10.42
N TRP A 92 5.13 -5.33 -10.42
CA TRP A 92 4.90 -4.29 -9.40
C TRP A 92 3.46 -3.78 -9.39
N ARG A 93 2.78 -3.71 -10.54
CA ARG A 93 1.37 -3.29 -10.64
C ARG A 93 0.44 -4.25 -9.92
N VAL A 94 0.68 -5.56 -10.02
CA VAL A 94 -0.11 -6.56 -9.30
C VAL A 94 0.02 -6.36 -7.78
N ARG A 95 1.23 -6.05 -7.30
CA ARG A 95 1.45 -5.70 -5.89
C ARG A 95 0.71 -4.44 -5.47
N GLU A 96 0.68 -3.40 -6.31
CA GLU A 96 -0.15 -2.21 -6.05
C GLU A 96 -1.64 -2.54 -6.03
N GLY A 97 -2.09 -3.47 -6.88
CA GLY A 97 -3.48 -3.97 -6.85
C GLY A 97 -3.87 -4.47 -5.47
N VAL A 98 -3.02 -5.30 -4.83
CA VAL A 98 -3.27 -5.77 -3.46
C VAL A 98 -3.40 -4.60 -2.47
N VAL A 99 -2.51 -3.61 -2.57
CA VAL A 99 -2.56 -2.41 -1.71
C VAL A 99 -3.88 -1.65 -1.90
N ILE A 100 -4.29 -1.40 -3.14
CA ILE A 100 -5.56 -0.74 -3.46
C ILE A 100 -6.73 -1.52 -2.86
N GLY A 101 -6.74 -2.85 -3.02
CA GLY A 101 -7.77 -3.72 -2.46
C GLY A 101 -7.86 -3.62 -0.94
N LEU A 102 -6.73 -3.72 -0.24
CA LEU A 102 -6.68 -3.57 1.22
C LEU A 102 -7.19 -2.19 1.66
N GLN A 103 -6.82 -1.12 0.96
CA GLN A 103 -7.31 0.22 1.30
C GLN A 103 -8.82 0.38 1.03
N LEU A 104 -9.36 -0.28 -0.01
CA LEU A 104 -10.81 -0.32 -0.25
C LEU A 104 -11.53 -1.10 0.86
N TRP A 105 -10.96 -2.19 1.36
CA TRP A 105 -11.48 -2.86 2.55
C TRP A 105 -11.42 -1.95 3.78
N GLY A 106 -10.32 -1.23 3.96
CA GLY A 106 -10.14 -0.28 5.06
C GLY A 106 -11.13 0.89 5.06
N ASP A 107 -11.74 1.25 3.92
CA ASP A 107 -12.84 2.21 3.90
C ASP A 107 -14.10 1.69 4.60
N VAL A 108 -14.30 0.37 4.59
CA VAL A 108 -15.49 -0.30 5.13
C VAL A 108 -15.24 -0.76 6.55
N ASP A 109 -14.10 -1.40 6.81
CA ASP A 109 -13.69 -1.90 8.12
C ASP A 109 -12.22 -1.55 8.39
N PRO A 110 -11.93 -0.31 8.83
CA PRO A 110 -10.57 0.14 9.07
C PRO A 110 -9.88 -0.63 10.20
N ALA A 111 -10.62 -1.11 11.19
CA ALA A 111 -10.06 -1.82 12.34
C ALA A 111 -9.58 -3.23 11.93
N ALA A 112 -10.44 -4.01 11.27
CA ALA A 112 -10.07 -5.35 10.83
C ALA A 112 -8.94 -5.34 9.79
N MET A 113 -8.98 -4.37 8.86
CA MET A 113 -7.89 -4.17 7.90
C MET A 113 -6.58 -3.83 8.61
N ALA A 114 -6.60 -2.90 9.57
CA ALA A 114 -5.43 -2.51 10.35
C ALA A 114 -4.82 -3.68 11.14
N ASP A 115 -5.64 -4.58 11.68
CA ASP A 115 -5.17 -5.79 12.36
C ASP A 115 -4.52 -6.79 11.38
N LEU A 116 -5.09 -6.98 10.19
CA LEU A 116 -4.45 -7.82 9.17
C LEU A 116 -3.08 -7.27 8.77
N VAL A 117 -2.99 -5.98 8.44
CA VAL A 117 -1.73 -5.40 7.98
C VAL A 117 -0.68 -5.31 9.10
N ALA A 118 -1.11 -5.21 10.37
CA ALA A 118 -0.20 -5.36 11.51
C ALA A 118 0.40 -6.79 11.57
N ALA A 119 -0.39 -7.83 11.32
CA ALA A 119 0.12 -9.19 11.21
C ALA A 119 1.07 -9.34 10.00
N TRP A 120 0.77 -8.71 8.86
CA TRP A 120 1.62 -8.74 7.67
C TRP A 120 2.93 -7.95 7.85
N ALA A 121 2.96 -6.92 8.69
CA ALA A 121 4.17 -6.16 8.99
C ALA A 121 5.27 -7.01 9.65
N THR A 122 4.90 -8.12 10.30
CA THR A 122 5.86 -9.05 10.92
C THR A 122 6.26 -10.21 10.00
N ALA A 123 5.58 -10.40 8.86
CA ALA A 123 5.80 -11.49 7.93
C ALA A 123 7.24 -11.56 7.40
N ALA A 124 7.79 -12.76 7.21
CA ALA A 124 9.17 -12.95 6.72
C ALA A 124 9.46 -12.25 5.37
N SER A 125 8.46 -12.16 4.49
CA SER A 125 8.60 -11.58 3.15
C SER A 125 8.64 -10.04 3.19
N PRO A 126 9.70 -9.40 2.65
CA PRO A 126 9.78 -7.94 2.56
C PRO A 126 8.64 -7.32 1.73
N LEU A 127 8.17 -8.02 0.69
CA LEU A 127 7.08 -7.54 -0.17
C LEU A 127 5.72 -7.55 0.56
N VAL A 128 5.47 -8.54 1.41
CA VAL A 128 4.26 -8.59 2.25
C VAL A 128 4.28 -7.44 3.27
N ARG A 129 5.43 -7.19 3.92
CA ARG A 129 5.59 -6.02 4.80
C ARG A 129 5.39 -4.70 4.04
N ARG A 130 5.90 -4.62 2.81
CA ARG A 130 5.72 -3.44 1.95
C ARG A 130 4.25 -3.20 1.62
N ALA A 131 3.48 -4.25 1.35
CA ALA A 131 2.04 -4.14 1.15
C ALA A 131 1.33 -3.63 2.43
N ALA A 132 1.70 -4.14 3.60
CA ALA A 132 1.17 -3.67 4.88
C ALA A 132 1.43 -2.17 5.12
N VAL A 133 2.68 -1.74 4.97
CA VAL A 133 3.08 -0.33 5.13
C VAL A 133 2.35 0.57 4.14
N ALA A 134 2.30 0.18 2.86
CA ALA A 134 1.63 0.98 1.83
C ALA A 134 0.10 1.06 2.02
N ALA A 135 -0.53 -0.02 2.50
CA ALA A 135 -1.97 -0.06 2.74
C ALA A 135 -2.38 0.83 3.92
N ILE A 136 -1.67 0.76 5.05
CA ILE A 136 -2.02 1.56 6.24
C ILE A 136 -1.64 3.04 6.08
N CYS A 137 -0.56 3.35 5.35
CA CYS A 137 -0.12 4.72 5.09
C CYS A 137 -0.88 5.38 3.95
N GLU A 138 -2.20 5.35 4.04
CA GLU A 138 -3.14 5.97 3.11
C GLU A 138 -3.92 7.09 3.84
N PRO A 139 -3.74 8.36 3.47
CA PRO A 139 -4.32 9.50 4.19
C PRO A 139 -5.82 9.37 4.49
N ARG A 140 -6.62 8.82 3.56
CA ARG A 140 -8.07 8.72 3.77
C ARG A 140 -8.47 7.71 4.87
N LEU A 141 -7.56 6.84 5.32
CA LEU A 141 -7.77 5.86 6.39
C LEU A 141 -7.27 6.36 7.76
N LEU A 142 -6.46 7.41 7.79
CA LEU A 142 -5.83 7.93 9.01
C LEU A 142 -6.62 9.10 9.61
N ARG A 143 -7.89 8.84 9.96
CA ARG A 143 -8.83 9.86 10.47
C ARG A 143 -8.91 9.96 11.99
N SER A 144 -8.17 9.11 12.72
CA SER A 144 -8.13 9.08 14.17
C SER A 144 -6.69 8.95 14.67
N SER A 145 -6.42 9.44 15.88
CA SER A 145 -5.13 9.23 16.56
C SER A 145 -4.79 7.75 16.72
N SER A 146 -5.79 6.87 16.92
CA SER A 146 -5.56 5.42 16.99
C SER A 146 -5.08 4.83 15.66
N ALA A 147 -5.64 5.28 14.53
CA ALA A 147 -5.21 4.85 13.21
C ALA A 147 -3.80 5.38 12.88
N ALA A 148 -3.53 6.65 13.20
CA ALA A 148 -2.21 7.25 13.05
C ALA A 148 -1.15 6.52 13.88
N ALA A 149 -1.43 6.23 15.16
CA ALA A 149 -0.55 5.47 16.04
C ALA A 149 -0.25 4.07 15.48
N ARG A 150 -1.26 3.37 14.93
CA ARG A 150 -1.06 2.05 14.31
C ARG A 150 -0.17 2.15 13.06
N ALA A 151 -0.35 3.17 12.22
CA ALA A 151 0.49 3.40 11.05
C ALA A 151 1.96 3.69 11.42
N VAL A 152 2.18 4.53 12.45
CA VAL A 152 3.50 4.82 13.01
C VAL A 152 4.17 3.54 13.52
N GLU A 153 3.43 2.73 14.28
CA GLU A 153 3.95 1.47 14.82
C GLU A 153 4.33 0.47 13.72
N ILE A 154 3.51 0.34 12.67
CA ILE A 154 3.83 -0.52 11.51
C ILE A 154 5.08 0.00 10.78
N CYS A 155 5.21 1.32 10.59
CA CYS A 155 6.41 1.91 9.99
C CYS A 155 7.66 1.63 10.83
N ARG A 156 7.55 1.73 12.16
CA ARG A 156 8.62 1.43 13.11
C ARG A 156 9.05 -0.02 13.03
N GLN A 157 8.12 -0.96 13.17
CA GLN A 157 8.41 -2.41 13.09
C GLN A 157 9.08 -2.81 11.76
N ALA A 158 8.58 -2.27 10.64
CA ALA A 158 9.17 -2.54 9.33
C ALA A 158 10.57 -1.94 9.18
N THR A 159 10.82 -0.76 9.77
CA THR A 159 12.13 -0.09 9.80
C THR A 159 13.13 -0.87 10.67
N ASP A 160 12.71 -1.29 11.86
CA ASP A 160 13.51 -2.10 12.79
C ASP A 160 13.88 -3.44 12.16
N THR A 161 12.93 -4.07 11.45
CA THR A 161 13.21 -5.33 10.78
C THR A 161 14.18 -5.16 9.62
N LEU A 162 14.07 -4.08 8.83
CA LEU A 162 15.06 -3.74 7.80
C LEU A 162 16.46 -3.58 8.41
N ARG A 163 16.57 -2.87 9.53
CA ARG A 163 17.81 -2.67 10.27
C ARG A 163 18.37 -3.99 10.83
N ALA A 164 17.53 -4.91 11.27
CA ALA A 164 17.99 -6.20 11.81
C ALA A 164 18.55 -7.16 10.74
N LEU A 165 18.32 -6.89 9.44
CA LEU A 165 18.84 -7.75 8.37
C LEU A 165 20.37 -7.65 8.24
N PRO A 166 21.07 -8.77 8.01
CA PRO A 166 22.49 -8.76 7.66
C PRO A 166 22.76 -7.95 6.39
N ALA A 167 23.88 -7.23 6.35
CA ALA A 167 24.23 -6.33 5.24
C ALA A 167 24.10 -6.95 3.82
N PRO A 168 24.47 -8.22 3.56
CA PRO A 168 24.27 -8.83 2.24
C PRO A 168 22.80 -8.95 1.84
N ARG A 169 21.90 -9.25 2.79
CA ARG A 169 20.45 -9.40 2.54
C ARG A 169 19.77 -8.07 2.25
N ARG A 170 20.32 -6.94 2.71
CA ARG A 170 19.74 -5.61 2.48
C ARG A 170 19.82 -5.14 1.01
N ARG A 171 20.67 -5.78 0.21
CA ARG A 171 20.80 -5.50 -1.23
C ARG A 171 19.77 -6.23 -2.10
N ASP A 172 19.01 -7.15 -1.50
CA ASP A 172 17.93 -7.87 -2.16
C ASP A 172 16.90 -6.86 -2.75
N PRO A 173 16.49 -7.03 -4.02
CA PRO A 173 15.49 -6.16 -4.67
C PRO A 173 14.20 -5.98 -3.85
N ASP A 174 13.74 -7.02 -3.17
CA ASP A 174 12.49 -6.97 -2.39
C ASP A 174 12.66 -6.14 -1.13
N VAL A 175 13.83 -6.25 -0.49
CA VAL A 175 14.19 -5.44 0.68
C VAL A 175 14.38 -3.97 0.28
N ARG A 176 14.97 -3.69 -0.89
CA ARG A 176 15.05 -2.33 -1.44
C ARG A 176 13.67 -1.74 -1.71
N THR A 177 12.73 -2.55 -2.19
CA THR A 177 11.33 -2.13 -2.42
C THR A 177 10.66 -1.73 -1.11
N LEU A 178 10.85 -2.51 -0.02
CA LEU A 178 10.37 -2.15 1.32
C LEU A 178 11.00 -0.84 1.81
N ARG A 179 12.32 -0.70 1.72
CA ARG A 179 13.06 0.51 2.11
C ARG A 179 12.55 1.75 1.38
N GLN A 180 12.30 1.66 0.07
CA GLN A 180 11.75 2.76 -0.72
C GLN A 180 10.35 3.16 -0.26
N CYS A 181 9.49 2.18 0.05
CA CYS A 181 8.17 2.43 0.62
C CYS A 181 8.28 3.18 1.96
N LEU A 182 9.18 2.76 2.84
CA LEU A 182 9.44 3.43 4.12
C LEU A 182 9.99 4.86 3.96
N GLY A 183 10.72 5.14 2.88
CA GLY A 183 11.18 6.50 2.50
C GLY A 183 10.07 7.49 2.14
N TYR A 184 8.81 7.06 2.15
CA TYR A 184 7.62 7.90 1.97
C TYR A 184 6.58 7.71 3.09
N ALA A 185 6.38 6.47 3.54
CA ALA A 185 5.31 6.07 4.44
C ALA A 185 5.32 6.81 5.78
N TRP A 186 6.49 7.00 6.38
CA TRP A 186 6.65 7.74 7.64
C TRP A 186 6.05 9.14 7.55
N SER A 187 6.30 9.87 6.46
CA SER A 187 5.74 11.22 6.29
C SER A 187 4.22 11.23 6.30
N VAL A 188 3.57 10.17 5.80
CA VAL A 188 2.11 10.03 5.81
C VAL A 188 1.60 9.73 7.21
N ALA A 189 2.20 8.75 7.88
CA ALA A 189 1.83 8.36 9.24
C ALA A 189 2.00 9.52 10.24
N VAL A 190 3.13 10.23 10.17
CA VAL A 190 3.40 11.39 11.02
C VAL A 190 2.43 12.53 10.77
N ALA A 191 2.12 12.83 9.50
CA ALA A 191 1.20 13.92 9.18
C ALA A 191 -0.24 13.69 9.66
N ALA A 192 -0.62 12.45 9.98
CA ALA A 192 -1.95 12.13 10.50
C ALA A 192 -2.13 12.47 11.99
N ASP A 193 -1.06 12.39 12.78
CA ASP A 193 -1.04 12.83 14.18
C ASP A 193 0.35 13.36 14.55
N PRO A 194 0.64 14.65 14.28
CA PRO A 194 1.99 15.19 14.25
C PRO A 194 2.77 15.08 15.56
N THR A 195 2.17 15.38 16.70
CA THR A 195 2.91 15.42 17.98
C THR A 195 3.48 14.04 18.37
N PRO A 196 2.68 12.97 18.50
CA PRO A 196 3.21 11.63 18.77
C PRO A 196 4.00 11.09 17.56
N GLY A 197 3.60 11.42 16.33
CA GLY A 197 4.28 10.97 15.11
C GLY A 197 5.71 11.49 15.00
N LEU A 198 5.92 12.79 15.22
CA LEU A 198 7.25 13.41 15.21
C LEU A 198 8.14 12.84 16.30
N ARG A 199 7.61 12.65 17.52
CA ARG A 199 8.34 12.00 18.62
C ARG A 199 8.85 10.62 18.19
N ALA A 200 8.01 9.78 17.59
CA ALA A 200 8.41 8.47 17.12
C ALA A 200 9.43 8.52 15.96
N PHE A 201 9.24 9.47 15.03
CA PHE A 201 10.15 9.65 13.89
C PHE A 201 11.53 10.16 14.33
N HIS A 202 11.60 11.07 15.29
CA HIS A 202 12.85 11.60 15.85
C HIS A 202 13.60 10.57 16.70
N ALA A 203 12.93 9.55 17.23
CA ALA A 203 13.56 8.43 17.93
C ALA A 203 14.31 7.46 16.99
N LEU A 204 14.19 7.60 15.67
CA LEU A 204 14.93 6.77 14.71
C LEU A 204 16.43 7.11 14.75
N SER A 205 17.28 6.11 15.02
CA SER A 205 18.74 6.25 14.96
C SER A 205 19.24 6.34 13.52
N SER A 206 20.05 7.36 13.23
CA SER A 206 20.70 7.55 11.92
C SER A 206 22.04 6.84 11.78
N ASP A 207 22.42 5.98 12.73
CA ASP A 207 23.70 5.25 12.69
C ASP A 207 23.69 4.14 11.62
N ASP A 208 22.50 3.66 11.27
CA ASP A 208 22.30 2.71 10.19
C ASP A 208 22.07 3.44 8.85
N PRO A 209 22.83 3.11 7.78
CA PRO A 209 22.75 3.82 6.50
C PRO A 209 21.39 3.71 5.80
N ASP A 210 20.64 2.63 6.03
CA ASP A 210 19.31 2.45 5.47
C ASP A 210 18.27 3.30 6.21
N VAL A 211 18.36 3.35 7.55
CA VAL A 211 17.51 4.20 8.39
C VAL A 211 17.80 5.68 8.14
N ALA A 212 19.08 6.07 8.06
CA ALA A 212 19.48 7.44 7.73
C ALA A 212 18.93 7.89 6.36
N TRP A 213 18.89 6.98 5.37
CA TRP A 213 18.26 7.26 4.08
C TRP A 213 16.73 7.41 4.22
N ILE A 214 16.06 6.55 4.99
CA ILE A 214 14.61 6.65 5.25
C ILE A 214 14.27 8.01 5.89
N ILE A 215 15.03 8.43 6.90
CA ILE A 215 14.83 9.72 7.58
C ILE A 215 14.95 10.88 6.56
N ARG A 216 16.05 10.92 5.80
CA ARG A 216 16.30 11.98 4.82
C ARG A 216 15.22 12.05 3.73
N GLU A 217 14.79 10.90 3.19
CA GLU A 217 13.76 10.91 2.14
C GLU A 217 12.41 11.39 2.66
N ASN A 218 12.05 11.07 3.90
CA ASN A 218 10.81 11.54 4.51
C ASN A 218 10.85 13.04 4.81
N ARG A 219 11.97 13.59 5.28
CA ARG A 219 12.12 15.04 5.52
C ARG A 219 11.96 15.90 4.27
N ARG A 220 12.22 15.33 3.09
CA ARG A 220 11.99 16.01 1.80
C ARG A 220 10.51 16.07 1.41
N LYS A 221 9.64 15.32 2.06
CA LYS A 221 8.20 15.34 1.75
C LYS A 221 7.61 16.60 2.34
N LYS A 222 6.97 17.43 1.51
CA LYS A 222 6.37 18.72 1.90
C LYS A 222 5.60 18.65 3.23
N ARG A 223 4.80 17.59 3.42
CA ARG A 223 4.03 17.36 4.65
C ARG A 223 4.89 17.31 5.92
N LEU A 224 6.03 16.62 5.89
CA LEU A 224 6.90 16.48 7.05
C LEU A 224 7.84 17.68 7.19
N PHE A 225 8.32 18.22 6.06
CA PHE A 225 9.12 19.44 6.04
C PHE A 225 8.39 20.61 6.74
N SER A 226 7.11 20.83 6.41
CA SER A 226 6.30 21.87 7.06
C SER A 226 6.13 21.64 8.56
N LEU A 227 5.86 20.39 8.97
CA LEU A 227 5.68 20.06 10.39
C LEU A 227 6.96 20.27 11.22
N GLU A 228 8.14 19.95 10.67
CA GLU A 228 9.41 20.22 11.35
C GLU A 228 9.74 21.72 11.40
N ALA A 229 9.32 22.50 10.40
CA ALA A 229 9.53 23.95 10.38
C ALA A 229 8.60 24.72 11.33
N ASP A 230 7.39 24.21 11.55
CA ASP A 230 6.39 24.81 12.43
C ASP A 230 6.59 24.45 13.91
N MET A 231 7.48 23.49 14.21
CA MET A 231 7.87 23.19 15.60
C MET A 231 8.61 24.39 16.18
N PRO A 232 8.12 25.01 17.28
CA PRO A 232 8.89 26.01 17.98
C PRO A 232 10.24 25.39 18.36
N HIS A 233 11.32 26.16 18.24
CA HIS A 233 12.64 25.79 18.77
C HIS A 233 12.51 25.60 20.29
N GLN A 234 12.02 24.45 20.73
CA GLN A 234 12.08 24.05 22.13
C GLN A 234 13.51 23.58 22.37
N GLU A 235 14.12 24.30 23.31
CA GLU A 235 15.52 24.34 23.66
C GLU A 235 16.15 22.94 23.76
N GLN A 236 17.35 22.85 23.20
CA GLN A 236 18.31 21.84 23.56
C GLN A 236 18.64 22.04 25.05
N GLU A 237 18.14 21.16 25.90
CA GLU A 237 18.74 20.84 27.20
C GLU A 237 19.20 19.38 27.20
#